data_AF-A0A2T5XVC3-F1
#
_entry.id   AF-A0A2T5XVC3-F1
#
_cell.length_a   1.000
_cell.length_b   1.000
_cell.length_c   1.000
_cell.angle_alpha   90.00
_cell.angle_beta   90.00
_cell.angle_gamma   90.00
#
_symmetry.space_group_name_H-M   'P 1'
#
loop_
_entity.id
_entity.type
_entity.pdbx_description
1 polymer ?
#
loop_
_entity_poly.entity_id
_entity_poly.type
_entity_poly.pdbx_seq_one_letter_code
_entity_poly.pdbx_strand_id
1 'polypeptide(L)'
;FEKYNIKKANDTAEDFVVQDNLLYFYLAEQLRFGVLDINTKEIIYVSEPIAVVERDDSFTQLKDLKVSENKVYILDSNHTLHIFEREE
;
A
#
# COMPACT_ATOMS: atom_id res chain seq x y z
N PHE A 1 6.37 -6.42 -16.73
CA PHE A 1 6.37 -5.74 -15.43
C PHE A 1 7.30 -4.55 -15.51
N GLU A 2 6.77 -3.34 -15.33
CA GLU A 2 7.54 -2.10 -15.37
C GLU A 2 8.10 -1.83 -13.96
N LYS A 3 9.41 -1.59 -13.84
CA LYS A 3 10.09 -1.46 -12.54
C LYS A 3 9.72 -0.10 -11.92
N TYR A 4 8.87 -0.12 -10.90
CA TYR A 4 8.42 1.10 -10.23
C TYR A 4 9.58 1.77 -9.47
N ASN A 5 9.77 3.08 -9.67
CA ASN A 5 10.95 3.80 -9.20
C ASN A 5 10.52 4.87 -8.19
N ILE A 6 10.56 4.55 -6.89
CA ILE A 6 10.04 5.40 -5.79
C ILE A 6 10.64 6.81 -5.81
N LYS A 7 11.89 6.97 -6.26
CA LYS A 7 12.56 8.29 -6.37
C LYS A 7 11.93 9.27 -7.37
N LYS A 8 11.11 8.79 -8.32
CA LYS A 8 10.39 9.66 -9.27
C LYS A 8 9.05 10.17 -8.73
N ALA A 9 8.57 9.59 -7.63
CA ALA A 9 7.21 9.82 -7.14
C ALA A 9 7.10 10.89 -6.05
N ASN A 10 8.20 11.33 -5.41
CA ASN A 10 8.18 12.18 -4.19
C ASN A 10 7.29 11.63 -3.04
N ASP A 11 6.84 10.39 -3.14
CA ASP A 11 5.89 9.80 -2.22
C ASP A 11 6.61 9.24 -0.98
N THR A 12 6.06 9.52 0.21
CA THR A 12 6.62 9.08 1.49
C THR A 12 5.77 7.95 2.04
N ALA A 13 6.37 6.80 2.31
CA ALA A 13 5.64 5.72 2.98
C ALA A 13 5.35 6.11 4.43
N GLU A 14 4.06 6.27 4.75
CA GLU A 14 3.61 6.66 6.10
C GLU A 14 3.49 5.46 7.06
N ASP A 15 3.20 4.27 6.53
CA ASP A 15 3.07 3.03 7.29
C ASP A 15 3.62 1.84 6.50
N PHE A 16 4.18 0.87 7.23
CA PHE A 16 4.73 -0.34 6.64
C PHE A 16 4.66 -1.55 7.58
N VAL A 17 4.49 -2.72 6.99
CA VAL A 17 4.54 -4.02 7.69
C VAL A 17 5.59 -4.89 7.04
N VAL A 18 6.36 -5.61 7.84
CA VAL A 18 7.31 -6.62 7.37
C VAL A 18 6.80 -7.99 7.76
N GLN A 19 6.65 -8.89 6.78
CA GLN A 19 6.26 -10.28 6.99
C GLN A 19 6.90 -11.16 5.89
N ASP A 20 7.42 -12.34 6.25
CA ASP A 20 7.93 -13.34 5.30
C ASP A 20 8.94 -12.79 4.26
N ASN A 21 9.86 -11.93 4.70
CA ASN A 21 10.84 -11.20 3.86
C ASN A 21 10.23 -10.22 2.84
N LEU A 22 8.96 -9.87 2.99
CA LEU A 22 8.28 -8.86 2.21
C LEU A 22 8.04 -7.61 3.07
N LEU A 23 8.30 -6.45 2.48
CA LEU A 23 7.92 -5.15 3.00
C LEU A 23 6.66 -4.69 2.28
N TYR A 24 5.57 -4.59 3.03
CA TYR A 24 4.30 -4.05 2.59
C TYR A 24 4.28 -2.57 2.96
N PHE A 25 4.03 -1.70 2.00
CA PHE A 25 4.06 -0.26 2.21
C PHE A 25 2.91 0.41 1.48
N TYR A 26 2.53 1.58 1.98
CA TYR A 26 1.55 2.44 1.34
C TYR A 26 2.22 3.70 0.78
N LEU A 27 1.78 4.10 -0.41
CA LEU A 27 2.17 5.31 -1.13
C LEU A 27 1.02 6.31 -0.99
N ALA A 28 1.20 7.27 -0.08
CA ALA A 28 0.13 8.15 0.38
C ALA A 28 -0.29 9.17 -0.68
N GLU A 29 0.64 9.71 -1.46
CA GLU A 29 0.30 10.67 -2.51
C GLU A 29 -0.41 9.99 -3.68
N GLN A 30 -0.06 8.74 -3.98
CA GLN A 30 -0.65 7.99 -5.09
C GLN A 30 -1.85 7.14 -4.71
N LEU A 31 -2.17 7.06 -3.42
CA LEU A 31 -3.17 6.16 -2.86
C LEU A 31 -2.97 4.71 -3.32
N ARG A 32 -1.73 4.23 -3.33
CA ARG A 32 -1.38 2.87 -3.79
C ARG A 32 -0.74 2.07 -2.70
N PHE A 33 -0.98 0.77 -2.72
CA PHE A 33 -0.25 -0.19 -1.90
C PHE A 33 0.85 -0.84 -2.74
N GLY A 34 2.00 -1.13 -2.13
CA GLY A 34 3.11 -1.81 -2.76
C GLY A 34 3.71 -2.91 -1.89
N VAL A 35 4.36 -3.87 -2.57
CA VAL A 35 5.14 -4.94 -1.93
C VAL A 35 6.55 -4.92 -2.47
N LEU A 36 7.52 -4.91 -1.57
CA LEU A 36 8.95 -5.00 -1.87
C LEU A 36 9.51 -6.30 -1.30
N ASP A 37 10.25 -7.04 -2.11
CA ASP A 37 11.06 -8.15 -1.63
C ASP A 37 12.33 -7.57 -0.98
N ILE A 38 12.50 -7.84 0.31
CA ILE A 38 13.58 -7.27 1.13
C ILE A 38 14.95 -7.83 0.71
N ASN A 39 15.00 -9.09 0.26
CA ASN A 39 16.24 -9.75 -0.13
C ASN A 39 16.78 -9.17 -1.44
N THR A 40 15.91 -9.00 -2.44
CA THR A 40 16.29 -8.48 -3.76
C THR A 40 16.28 -6.95 -3.80
N LYS A 41 15.59 -6.31 -2.85
CA LYS A 41 15.30 -4.86 -2.82
C LYS A 41 14.51 -4.39 -4.03
N GLU A 42 13.67 -5.27 -4.58
CA GLU A 42 12.82 -4.98 -5.74
C GLU A 42 11.35 -4.86 -5.32
N ILE A 43 10.66 -3.88 -5.90
CA ILE A 43 9.20 -3.79 -5.79
C ILE A 43 8.61 -4.84 -6.71
N ILE A 44 7.92 -5.82 -6.12
CA ILE A 44 7.36 -6.98 -6.83
C ILE A 44 5.88 -6.80 -7.16
N TYR A 45 5.21 -5.84 -6.51
CA TYR A 45 3.81 -5.51 -6.76
C TYR A 45 3.52 -4.05 -6.40
N VAL A 46 2.63 -3.42 -7.18
CA VAL A 46 1.99 -2.13 -6.87
C VAL A 46 0.53 -2.25 -7.28
N SER A 47 -0.39 -1.87 -6.40
CA SER A 47 -1.81 -1.91 -6.68
C SER A 47 -2.24 -0.85 -7.69
N GLU A 48 -3.43 -1.04 -8.24
CA GLU A 48 -4.21 0.09 -8.76
C GLU A 48 -4.48 1.11 -7.64
N PRO A 49 -4.71 2.40 -7.96
CA PRO A 49 -5.10 3.38 -6.98
C PRO A 49 -6.33 2.92 -6.19
N ILE A 50 -6.26 3.03 -4.87
CA ILE A 50 -7.36 2.72 -3.98
C ILE A 50 -8.43 3.78 -4.18
N ALA A 51 -9.63 3.35 -4.58
CA ALA A 51 -10.76 4.25 -4.77
C ALA A 51 -11.22 4.75 -3.39
N VAL A 52 -10.87 6.00 -3.09
CA VAL A 52 -11.30 6.68 -1.87
C VAL A 52 -12.49 7.59 -2.17
N VAL A 53 -13.49 7.58 -1.30
CA VAL A 53 -14.63 8.50 -1.44
C VAL A 53 -14.22 9.84 -0.83
N GLU A 54 -14.15 10.90 -1.64
CA GLU A 54 -13.99 12.26 -1.12
C GLU A 54 -15.22 12.63 -0.29
N ARG A 55 -15.04 12.84 1.02
CA ARG A 55 -16.04 13.45 1.90
C ARG A 55 -15.34 14.58 2.66
N ASP A 56 -15.85 15.80 2.48
CA ASP A 56 -15.44 17.04 3.14
C ASP A 56 -13.93 17.31 3.15
N ASP A 57 -13.40 18.06 2.15
CA ASP A 57 -12.11 18.80 2.09
C ASP A 57 -10.85 18.17 2.74
N SER A 58 -10.90 16.87 3.05
CA SER A 58 -9.90 16.14 3.78
C SER A 58 -9.42 15.00 2.89
N PHE A 59 -8.14 15.07 2.55
CA PHE A 59 -7.47 13.98 1.84
C PHE A 59 -7.66 12.69 2.64
N THR A 60 -8.05 11.61 1.96
CA THR A 60 -8.19 10.31 2.62
C THR A 60 -6.83 9.88 3.13
N GLN A 61 -6.70 9.75 4.45
CA GLN A 61 -5.48 9.30 5.11
C GLN A 61 -5.64 7.84 5.50
N LEU A 62 -4.58 7.06 5.37
CA LEU A 62 -4.59 5.70 5.87
C LEU A 62 -4.29 5.68 7.36
N LYS A 63 -5.04 4.85 8.09
CA LYS A 63 -4.98 4.76 9.55
C LYS A 63 -4.28 3.50 10.04
N ASP A 64 -4.41 2.40 9.32
CA ASP A 64 -3.84 1.10 9.73
C ASP A 64 -3.56 0.24 8.49
N LEU A 65 -2.37 -0.38 8.45
CA LEU A 65 -2.00 -1.41 7.49
C LEU A 65 -1.68 -2.70 8.23
N LYS A 66 -2.37 -3.79 7.87
CA LYS A 66 -2.14 -5.12 8.45
C LYS A 66 -2.01 -6.18 7.39
N VAL A 67 -1.18 -7.17 7.67
CA VAL A 67 -0.98 -8.33 6.82
C VAL A 67 -1.28 -9.58 7.64
N SER A 68 -2.04 -10.49 7.07
CA SER A 68 -2.32 -11.79 7.66
C SER A 68 -2.53 -12.80 6.55
N GLU A 69 -1.86 -13.94 6.65
CA GLU A 69 -1.91 -15.00 5.62
C GLU A 69 -1.57 -14.43 4.23
N ASN A 70 -2.48 -14.58 3.26
CA ASN A 70 -2.38 -14.07 1.90
C ASN A 70 -3.10 -12.72 1.70
N LYS A 71 -3.54 -12.06 2.79
CA LYS A 71 -4.36 -10.85 2.75
C LYS A 71 -3.65 -9.63 3.32
N VAL A 72 -3.90 -8.49 2.69
CA VAL A 72 -3.50 -7.15 3.16
C VAL A 72 -4.76 -6.35 3.45
N TYR A 73 -4.82 -5.80 4.65
CA TYR A 73 -5.93 -5.01 5.18
C TYR A 73 -5.46 -3.57 5.33
N ILE A 74 -6.26 -2.66 4.80
CA ILE A 74 -5.94 -1.24 4.71
C ILE A 74 -7.19 -0.47 5.18
N LEU A 75 -7.10 0.15 6.37
CA LEU A 75 -8.18 0.96 6.93
C LEU A 75 -7.94 2.44 6.63
N ASP A 76 -8.86 3.08 5.92
CA ASP A 76 -8.77 4.51 5.64
C ASP A 76 -9.50 5.38 6.68
N SER A 77 -9.29 6.69 6.60
CA SER A 77 -9.91 7.69 7.46
C SER A 77 -11.42 7.83 7.27
N ASN A 78 -11.97 7.28 6.19
CA ASN A 78 -13.41 7.23 5.94
C ASN A 78 -14.06 5.98 6.55
N HIS A 79 -13.33 5.22 7.37
CA HIS A 79 -13.76 3.96 7.96
C HIS A 79 -14.09 2.88 6.92
N THR A 80 -13.48 2.97 5.73
CA THR A 80 -13.56 1.91 4.71
C THR A 80 -12.38 0.96 4.88
N LEU A 81 -12.68 -0.33 4.89
CA LEU A 81 -11.68 -1.40 4.92
C LEU A 81 -11.45 -1.92 3.50
N HIS A 82 -10.25 -1.73 2.98
CA HIS A 82 -9.80 -2.28 1.71
C HIS A 82 -9.06 -3.59 1.98
N ILE A 83 -9.40 -4.63 1.23
CA ILE A 83 -8.82 -5.97 1.38
C ILE A 83 -8.22 -6.37 0.03
N PHE A 84 -6.91 -6.64 0.04
CA PHE A 84 -6.19 -7.19 -1.10
C PHE A 84 -5.83 -8.62 -0.80
N GLU A 85 -6.10 -9.53 -1.74
CA GLU A 85 -5.72 -10.93 -1.64
C GLU A 85 -4.67 -11.24 -2.71
N ARG A 86 -3.60 -11.92 -2.31
CA ARG A 86 -2.62 -12.45 -3.25
C ARG A 86 -3.15 -13.77 -3.81
N GLU A 87 -3.31 -13.84 -5.13
CA GLU A 87 -3.59 -15.10 -5.82
C GLU A 87 -2.38 -16.05 -5.67
N GLU A 88 -2.64 -17.32 -5.35
CA GLU A 88 -1.65 -18.40 -5.26
C GLU A 88 -1.40 -19.07 -6.62
#